data_AF-A0A534N9G4-F1
#
_entry.id   AF-A0A534N9G4-F1
#
_cell.length_a   1.000
_cell.length_b   1.000
_cell.length_c   1.000
_cell.angle_alpha   90.00
_cell.angle_beta   90.00
_cell.angle_gamma   90.00
#
_symmetry.space_group_name_H-M   'P 1'
#
loop_
_entity.id
_entity.type
_entity.pdbx_description
1 polymer ?
#
loop_
_entity_poly.entity_id
_entity_poly.type
_entity_poly.pdbx_seq_one_letter_code
_entity_poly.pdbx_strand_id
1 'polypeptide(L)'
;MLDPNSFFKTPGEILKRNDFSREQKMEILRRWEYDVRELQVAEEESLPGPQLVTLDSVLNALRALGAPANTDRSASTKQGGR
;
A
#
# COMPACT_ATOMS: atom_id res chain seq x y z
N MET A 1 2.23 13.94 -16.40
CA MET A 1 2.59 12.87 -15.46
C MET A 1 1.39 11.96 -15.36
N LEU A 2 1.53 10.65 -15.56
CA LEU A 2 0.41 9.71 -15.53
C LEU A 2 0.16 9.33 -14.08
N ASP A 3 -0.95 9.79 -13.50
CA ASP A 3 -1.36 9.42 -12.15
C ASP A 3 -1.90 7.99 -12.16
N PRO A 4 -1.18 7.00 -11.61
CA PRO A 4 -1.66 5.61 -11.56
C PRO A 4 -2.97 5.50 -10.77
N ASN A 5 -3.21 6.45 -9.85
CA ASN A 5 -4.45 6.55 -9.08
C ASN A 5 -5.70 6.84 -9.93
N SER A 6 -5.52 7.40 -11.14
CA SER A 6 -6.64 7.68 -12.06
C SER A 6 -6.99 6.47 -12.94
N PHE A 7 -6.03 5.57 -13.17
CA PHE A 7 -6.23 4.37 -14.00
C PHE A 7 -6.75 3.17 -13.21
N PHE A 8 -6.43 3.06 -11.92
CA PHE A 8 -6.84 1.95 -11.07
C PHE A 8 -7.79 2.45 -9.99
N LYS A 9 -8.95 1.80 -9.88
CA LYS A 9 -9.93 2.12 -8.83
C LYS A 9 -9.70 1.35 -7.53
N THR A 10 -8.94 0.25 -7.57
CA THR A 10 -8.65 -0.59 -6.40
C THR A 10 -7.25 -1.20 -6.51
N PRO A 11 -6.58 -1.50 -5.39
CA PRO A 11 -5.23 -2.07 -5.43
C PRO A 11 -5.23 -3.50 -5.98
N GLY A 12 -6.39 -4.19 -5.94
CA GLY A 12 -6.57 -5.50 -6.55
C GLY A 12 -6.47 -5.50 -8.07
N GLU A 13 -6.82 -4.40 -8.75
CA GLU A 13 -6.68 -4.30 -10.21
C GLU A 13 -5.20 -4.26 -10.63
N ILE A 14 -4.33 -3.69 -9.79
CA ILE A 14 -2.87 -3.69 -9.99
C ILE A 14 -2.32 -5.11 -9.92
N LEU A 15 -2.87 -5.96 -9.04
CA LEU A 15 -2.46 -7.37 -8.94
C LEU A 15 -2.82 -8.16 -10.21
N LYS A 16 -4.02 -7.92 -10.77
CA LYS A 16 -4.52 -8.61 -11.96
C LYS A 16 -3.84 -8.16 -13.25
N ARG A 17 -3.22 -6.98 -13.29
CA ARG A 17 -2.51 -6.48 -14.47
C ARG A 17 -1.30 -7.36 -14.78
N ASN A 18 -1.26 -7.96 -15.97
CA ASN A 18 -0.06 -8.66 -16.44
C ASN A 18 0.95 -7.72 -17.14
N ASP A 19 0.55 -6.49 -17.42
CA ASP A 19 1.42 -5.48 -18.04
C ASP A 19 2.55 -4.99 -17.12
N PHE A 20 2.43 -5.22 -15.81
CA PHE A 20 3.43 -4.79 -14.83
C PHE A 20 4.19 -5.97 -14.23
N SER A 21 5.49 -5.80 -14.11
CA SER A 21 6.32 -6.70 -13.32
C SER A 21 5.98 -6.58 -11.84
N ARG A 22 6.27 -7.63 -11.07
CA ARG A 22 6.05 -7.68 -9.61
C ARG A 22 6.62 -6.43 -8.91
N GLU A 23 7.82 -6.00 -9.30
CA GLU A 23 8.49 -4.80 -8.77
C GLU A 23 7.72 -3.51 -9.06
N GLN A 24 7.25 -3.33 -10.29
CA GLN A 24 6.45 -2.16 -10.68
C GLN A 24 5.12 -2.13 -9.91
N LYS A 25 4.45 -3.27 -9.74
CA LYS A 25 3.24 -3.37 -8.92
C LYS A 25 3.50 -2.96 -7.48
N MET A 26 4.62 -3.40 -6.91
CA MET A 26 5.03 -3.01 -5.55
C MET A 26 5.31 -1.51 -5.43
N GLU A 27 5.96 -0.91 -6.43
CA GLU A 27 6.23 0.53 -6.45
C GLU A 27 4.94 1.35 -6.50
N ILE A 28 3.99 0.97 -7.36
CA ILE A 28 2.68 1.63 -7.47
C ILE A 28 1.91 1.50 -6.14
N LEU A 29 1.86 0.29 -5.57
CA LEU A 29 1.16 0.06 -4.30
C LEU A 29 1.80 0.79 -3.13
N ARG A 30 3.15 0.91 -3.09
CA ARG A 30 3.83 1.73 -2.09
C ARG A 30 3.43 3.19 -2.22
N ARG A 31 3.35 3.73 -3.45
CA ARG A 31 2.91 5.12 -3.67
C ARG A 31 1.47 5.33 -3.17
N TRP A 32 0.58 4.38 -3.44
CA TRP A 32 -0.79 4.38 -2.93
C TRP A 32 -0.85 4.33 -1.41
N GLU A 33 0.03 3.56 -0.75
CA GLU A 33 0.09 3.51 0.71
C GLU A 33 0.28 4.92 1.31
N TYR A 34 1.19 5.72 0.73
CA TYR A 34 1.38 7.11 1.14
C TYR A 34 0.15 7.97 0.87
N ASP A 35 -0.39 7.89 -0.36
CA ASP A 35 -1.56 8.69 -0.77
C ASP A 35 -2.79 8.42 0.12
N VAL A 36 -3.05 7.15 0.43
CA VAL A 36 -4.16 6.71 1.29
C VAL A 36 -3.94 7.14 2.74
N ARG A 37 -2.70 7.13 3.25
CA ARG A 37 -2.40 7.64 4.59
C ARG A 37 -2.66 9.15 4.68
N GLU A 38 -2.26 9.91 3.67
CA GLU A 38 -2.53 11.36 3.60
C GLU A 38 -4.04 11.64 3.48
N LEU A 39 -4.76 10.83 2.69
CA LEU A 39 -6.23 10.92 2.56
C LEU A 39 -6.95 10.55 3.87
N GLN A 40 -6.49 9.53 4.60
CA GLN A 40 -7.07 9.14 5.89
C GLN A 40 -6.94 10.24 6.95
N VAL A 41 -5.86 11.01 6.93
CA VAL A 41 -5.71 12.19 7.80
C VAL A 41 -6.76 13.25 7.46
N ALA A 42 -7.14 13.39 6.19
CA ALA A 42 -8.18 14.33 5.77
C ALA A 42 -9.61 13.82 6.06
N GLU A 43 -9.84 12.51 6.03
CA GLU A 43 -11.16 11.90 6.29
C GLU A 43 -11.45 11.66 7.78
N GLU A 44 -10.46 11.75 8.68
CA GLU A 44 -10.72 11.72 10.13
C GLU A 44 -11.60 12.90 10.61
N GLU A 45 -11.68 14.00 9.84
CA GLU A 45 -12.62 15.11 10.07
C GLU A 45 -13.93 15.04 9.26
N SER A 46 -14.05 14.16 8.27
CA SER A 46 -15.21 14.08 7.38
C SER A 46 -15.71 12.65 7.25
N LEU A 47 -16.78 12.36 7.99
CA LEU A 47 -17.66 11.17 7.92
C LEU A 47 -17.25 10.07 6.92
N PRO A 48 -16.95 8.84 7.37
CA PRO A 48 -16.46 7.78 6.50
C PRO A 48 -17.51 7.40 5.44
N GLY A 49 -17.27 7.82 4.20
CA GLY A 49 -17.92 7.25 3.03
C GLY A 49 -17.35 5.85 2.74
N PRO A 50 -18.00 5.04 1.88
CA PRO A 50 -17.44 3.77 1.43
C PRO A 50 -16.21 4.02 0.55
N GLN A 51 -15.05 4.23 1.17
CA GLN A 51 -13.76 4.31 0.48
C GLN A 51 -13.47 2.96 -0.20
N LEU A 52 -13.41 2.99 -1.54
CA LEU A 52 -13.05 1.82 -2.35
C LEU A 52 -11.58 1.41 -2.18
N VAL A 53 -10.74 2.32 -1.67
CA VAL A 53 -9.31 2.11 -1.44
C VAL A 53 -9.00 2.40 0.01
N THR A 54 -8.72 1.35 0.79
CA THR A 54 -8.28 1.46 2.19
C THR A 54 -6.82 1.06 2.32
N LEU A 55 -6.16 1.56 3.37
CA LEU A 55 -4.76 1.19 3.67
C LEU A 55 -4.62 -0.33 3.80
N ASP A 56 -5.58 -1.00 4.43
CA ASP A 56 -5.59 -2.46 4.55
C ASP A 56 -5.64 -3.16 3.19
N SER A 57 -6.45 -2.65 2.25
CA SER A 57 -6.53 -3.21 0.89
C SER A 57 -5.21 -3.09 0.14
N VAL A 58 -4.49 -1.97 0.31
CA VAL A 58 -3.15 -1.76 -0.29
C VAL A 58 -2.13 -2.69 0.35
N LEU A 59 -2.11 -2.79 1.67
CA LEU A 59 -1.22 -3.70 2.40
C LEU A 59 -1.48 -5.18 2.07
N ASN A 60 -2.75 -5.56 1.90
CA ASN A 60 -3.12 -6.91 1.45
C ASN A 60 -2.57 -7.19 0.04
N ALA A 61 -2.65 -6.23 -0.87
CA ALA A 61 -2.08 -6.38 -2.20
C ALA A 61 -0.54 -6.51 -2.19
N LEU A 62 0.14 -5.69 -1.37
CA LEU A 62 1.59 -5.82 -1.17
C LEU A 62 1.97 -7.19 -0.61
N ARG A 63 1.22 -7.70 0.37
CA ARG A 63 1.40 -9.05 0.93
C ARG A 63 1.15 -10.14 -0.11
N ALA A 64 0.12 -10.02 -0.94
CA ALA A 64 -0.16 -10.97 -2.02
C ALA A 64 0.96 -11.00 -3.06
N LEU A 65 1.60 -9.86 -3.32
CA LEU A 65 2.81 -9.81 -4.11
C LEU A 65 4.01 -10.38 -3.37
N GLY A 66 3.97 -10.63 -2.06
CA GLY A 66 5.11 -11.05 -1.26
C GLY A 66 6.15 -9.93 -1.08
N ALA A 67 5.71 -8.67 -1.10
CA ALA A 67 6.53 -7.58 -0.62
C ALA A 67 6.86 -7.85 0.85
N PRO A 68 8.11 -7.71 1.28
CA PRO A 68 8.40 -7.72 2.70
C PRO A 68 7.53 -6.61 3.30
N ALA A 69 6.68 -6.97 4.27
CA ALA A 69 6.19 -5.96 5.19
C ALA A 69 7.43 -5.18 5.61
N ASN A 70 7.39 -3.86 5.60
CA ASN A 70 8.50 -3.06 6.14
C ASN A 70 8.56 -3.29 7.67
N THR A 71 8.82 -4.51 8.10
CA THR A 71 9.20 -4.92 9.44
C THR A 71 10.67 -4.62 9.71
N ASP A 72 11.36 -4.01 8.74
CA ASP A 72 12.68 -3.39 8.88
C ASP A 72 12.64 -2.09 9.71
N ARG A 73 11.86 -2.09 10.79
CA ARG A 73 12.06 -1.17 11.91
C ARG A 73 11.88 -1.82 13.28
N SER A 74 11.66 -3.14 13.34
CA SER A 74 11.42 -3.83 14.61
C SER A 74 12.27 -5.07 14.83
N ALA A 75 13.14 -5.44 13.88
CA ALA A 75 14.01 -6.62 14.01
C ALA A 75 15.51 -6.29 13.92
N SER A 76 15.96 -5.26 14.66
CA SER A 76 17.39 -5.01 14.95
C SER A 76 17.43 -3.89 16.00
N THR A 77 17.81 -4.04 17.27
CA THR A 77 18.99 -4.70 17.85
C THR A 77 18.85 -4.76 19.40
N LYS A 78 18.62 -5.94 20.01
CA LYS A 78 19.10 -6.32 21.35
C LYS A 78 18.65 -7.74 21.73
N GLN A 79 19.14 -8.74 21.00
CA GLN A 79 19.43 -10.03 21.65
C GLN A 79 20.89 -9.98 22.07
N GLY A 80 21.15 -9.88 23.37
CA GLY A 80 22.50 -9.99 23.89
C GLY A 80 22.64 -9.36 25.26
N GLY A 81 22.71 -10.21 26.30
CA GLY A 81 23.25 -9.80 27.59
C GLY A 81 22.65 -10.50 28.81
N ARG A 82 23.02 -11.79 28.95
CA ARG A 82 23.26 -12.57 30.17
C ARG A 82 22.27 -12.51 31.35
#